data_AF-A0A544V0M4-F1
#
_entry.id   AF-A0A544V0M4-F1
#
_cell.length_a   1.000
_cell.length_b   1.000
_cell.length_c   1.000
_cell.angle_alpha   90.00
_cell.angle_beta   90.00
_cell.angle_gamma   90.00
#
_symmetry.space_group_name_H-M   'P 1'
#
loop_
_entity.id
_entity.type
_entity.pdbx_description
1 polymer ?
#
loop_
_entity_poly.entity_id
_entity_poly.type
_entity_poly.pdbx_seq_one_letter_code
_entity_poly.pdbx_strand_id
1 'polypeptide(L)'
;MQLHFLGTGAGMPSKERNTSALMVKLLDEVGEMWLFDCGEATQHQILHTSLKPRKVTKIFITHLHGDHIFGLPGFLSSRSFQGGDEPLTIFGPQGLQQWIEQTLALSKTHLTYPLQFVEVHEGIIYEDEHFTVSASELRHVVPCYGYRIEQKDLPGELLMEKAQALGVPKGPLLGQLKAGKDIELTDGTVVYAKDVVASSKKGFTLTILGDTKYCPEAVSLANGADIVIHEATFDGTTTDLAANYGHSTNVEAAKVAQQAGANYLLLNHLSARFLPHDLPKFLADAQEVFPQTFLTSDQSVFSWNNNKLT
;
A
#
# COMPACT_ATOMS: atom_id res chain seq x y z
N MET A 1 7.16 6.52 4.56
CA MET A 1 6.64 5.40 3.74
C MET A 1 7.15 5.56 2.31
N GLN A 2 7.47 4.47 1.60
CA GLN A 2 7.74 4.50 0.16
C GLN A 2 6.92 3.45 -0.61
N LEU A 3 6.53 3.78 -1.83
CA LEU A 3 5.79 2.94 -2.76
C LEU A 3 6.72 2.58 -3.91
N HIS A 4 7.11 1.30 -4.02
CA HIS A 4 8.02 0.82 -5.06
C HIS A 4 7.26 -0.14 -5.97
N PHE A 5 6.95 0.34 -7.19
CA PHE A 5 6.22 -0.43 -8.19
C PHE A 5 7.14 -1.46 -8.83
N LEU A 6 6.86 -2.74 -8.64
CA LEU A 6 7.64 -3.83 -9.22
C LEU A 6 7.07 -4.25 -10.58
N GLY A 7 5.77 -4.11 -10.77
CA GLY A 7 5.10 -4.32 -12.05
C GLY A 7 3.84 -3.49 -12.15
N THR A 8 3.62 -2.91 -13.32
CA THR A 8 2.59 -1.88 -13.59
C THR A 8 1.75 -2.17 -14.83
N GLY A 9 1.93 -3.33 -15.46
CA GLY A 9 1.24 -3.75 -16.68
C GLY A 9 0.01 -4.60 -16.38
N ALA A 10 -0.95 -4.55 -17.31
CA ALA A 10 -2.23 -5.26 -17.18
C ALA A 10 -2.31 -6.58 -17.95
N GLY A 11 -2.83 -7.63 -17.31
CA GLY A 11 -3.19 -8.92 -17.90
C GLY A 11 -2.03 -9.84 -18.28
N MET A 12 -0.98 -9.31 -18.90
CA MET A 12 0.22 -10.05 -19.33
C MET A 12 1.46 -9.16 -19.29
N PRO A 13 2.67 -9.73 -19.14
CA PRO A 13 3.89 -8.95 -19.17
C PRO A 13 4.17 -8.41 -20.59
N SER A 14 4.73 -7.20 -20.65
CA SER A 14 5.35 -6.62 -21.84
C SER A 14 6.85 -6.44 -21.63
N LYS A 15 7.57 -5.96 -22.65
CA LYS A 15 9.00 -5.64 -22.50
C LYS A 15 9.24 -4.45 -21.57
N GLU A 16 8.23 -3.59 -21.43
CA GLU A 16 8.27 -2.33 -20.70
C GLU A 16 7.68 -2.45 -19.29
N ARG A 17 6.69 -3.35 -19.10
CA ARG A 17 5.95 -3.48 -17.84
C ARG A 17 5.69 -4.95 -17.49
N ASN A 18 6.09 -5.36 -16.31
CA ASN A 18 5.69 -6.63 -15.71
C ASN A 18 4.25 -6.55 -15.15
N THR A 19 3.67 -7.71 -14.88
CA THR A 19 2.35 -7.82 -14.22
C THR A 19 2.35 -7.28 -12.79
N SER A 20 1.16 -6.95 -12.28
CA SER A 20 0.90 -6.27 -11.00
C SER A 20 1.72 -6.76 -9.81
N ALA A 21 2.52 -5.84 -9.25
CA ALA A 21 3.12 -6.00 -7.93
C ALA A 21 3.59 -4.64 -7.39
N LEU A 22 3.21 -4.32 -6.16
CA LEU A 22 3.60 -3.10 -5.46
C LEU A 22 4.21 -3.45 -4.10
N MET A 23 5.45 -2.99 -3.88
CA MET A 23 6.07 -3.06 -2.56
C MET A 23 5.83 -1.74 -1.80
N VAL A 24 5.09 -1.82 -0.69
CA VAL A 24 4.93 -0.73 0.27
C VAL A 24 5.98 -0.88 1.36
N LYS A 25 6.95 0.03 1.37
CA LYS A 25 8.08 0.04 2.31
C LYS A 25 7.71 0.87 3.53
N LEU A 26 7.59 0.21 4.68
CA LEU A 26 7.27 0.79 5.98
C LEU A 26 8.48 0.69 6.93
N LEU A 27 9.68 0.90 6.38
CA LEU A 27 10.93 0.65 7.09
C LEU A 27 11.18 1.66 8.23
N ASP A 28 10.73 2.90 8.05
CA ASP A 28 10.87 3.96 9.07
C ASP A 28 9.74 3.90 10.09
N GLU A 29 8.60 3.32 9.71
CA GLU A 29 7.40 3.20 10.55
C GLU A 29 7.50 1.98 11.48
N VAL A 30 7.72 0.78 10.91
CA VAL A 30 7.68 -0.49 11.64
C VAL A 30 8.83 -1.44 11.27
N GLY A 31 9.75 -1.02 10.38
CA GLY A 31 10.88 -1.86 9.98
C GLY A 31 10.51 -3.02 9.05
N GLU A 32 9.33 -2.96 8.44
CA GLU A 32 8.72 -4.00 7.59
C GLU A 32 8.44 -3.50 6.16
N MET A 33 8.05 -4.42 5.29
CA MET A 33 7.49 -4.11 3.97
C MET A 33 6.25 -4.96 3.73
N TRP A 34 5.27 -4.42 3.04
CA TRP A 34 4.05 -5.14 2.63
C TRP A 34 3.99 -5.21 1.12
N LEU A 35 3.55 -6.36 0.60
CA LEU A 35 3.41 -6.60 -0.84
C LEU A 35 1.93 -6.57 -1.22
N PHE A 36 1.56 -5.78 -2.22
CA PHE A 36 0.23 -5.74 -2.79
C PHE A 36 0.28 -6.33 -4.18
N ASP A 37 -0.46 -7.43 -4.36
CA ASP A 37 -0.37 -8.36 -5.48
C ASP A 37 1.04 -8.91 -5.71
N CYS A 38 1.12 -10.06 -6.37
CA CYS A 38 2.35 -10.75 -6.67
C CYS A 38 2.19 -11.52 -7.99
N GLY A 39 2.06 -10.76 -9.07
CA GLY A 39 2.05 -11.29 -10.43
C GLY A 39 3.30 -12.09 -10.78
N GLU A 40 3.22 -12.84 -11.88
CA GLU A 40 4.36 -13.62 -12.36
C GLU A 40 5.63 -12.74 -12.45
N ALA A 41 6.78 -13.37 -12.17
CA ALA A 41 8.08 -12.71 -12.18
C ALA A 41 8.29 -11.56 -11.18
N THR A 42 7.38 -11.31 -10.23
CA THR A 42 7.61 -10.34 -9.13
C THR A 42 8.96 -10.55 -8.42
N GLN A 43 9.32 -11.81 -8.12
CA GLN A 43 10.62 -12.11 -7.52
C GLN A 43 11.82 -11.76 -8.42
N HIS A 44 11.66 -11.78 -9.75
CA HIS A 44 12.69 -11.36 -10.70
C HIS A 44 12.81 -9.84 -10.72
N GLN A 45 11.68 -9.12 -10.68
CA GLN A 45 11.66 -7.66 -10.54
C GLN A 45 12.39 -7.21 -9.26
N ILE A 46 12.28 -7.98 -8.17
CA ILE A 46 13.02 -7.73 -6.92
C ILE A 46 14.54 -7.87 -7.10
N LEU A 47 15.04 -8.75 -7.99
CA LEU A 47 16.49 -8.91 -8.23
C LEU A 47 17.14 -7.64 -8.79
N HIS A 48 16.35 -6.75 -9.39
CA HIS A 48 16.81 -5.46 -9.90
C HIS A 48 16.80 -4.36 -8.82
N THR A 49 16.58 -4.73 -7.56
CA THR A 49 16.42 -3.80 -6.44
C THR A 49 17.30 -4.19 -5.25
N SER A 50 17.31 -3.35 -4.22
CA SER A 50 17.87 -3.67 -2.91
C SER A 50 16.84 -4.25 -1.92
N LEU A 51 15.61 -4.52 -2.38
CA LEU A 51 14.55 -5.08 -1.56
C LEU A 51 14.90 -6.51 -1.12
N LYS A 52 14.56 -6.83 0.12
CA LYS A 52 14.84 -8.13 0.72
C LYS A 52 13.51 -8.85 0.99
N PRO A 53 13.18 -9.95 0.29
CA PRO A 53 11.94 -10.71 0.53
C PRO A 53 11.68 -11.06 1.99
N ARG A 54 12.73 -11.31 2.79
CA ARG A 54 12.62 -11.57 4.24
C ARG A 54 12.01 -10.43 5.07
N LYS A 55 12.05 -9.18 4.56
CA LYS A 55 11.43 -8.02 5.20
C LYS A 55 9.93 -7.91 4.90
N VAL A 56 9.42 -8.75 4.00
CA VAL A 56 7.97 -8.85 3.74
C VAL A 56 7.32 -9.68 4.85
N THR A 57 6.41 -9.05 5.57
CA THR A 57 5.65 -9.63 6.69
C THR A 57 4.18 -9.83 6.35
N LYS A 58 3.67 -9.09 5.35
CA LYS A 58 2.28 -9.15 4.89
C LYS A 58 2.19 -9.09 3.37
N ILE A 59 1.31 -9.91 2.79
CA ILE A 59 0.95 -9.86 1.37
C ILE A 59 -0.56 -9.68 1.27
N PHE A 60 -1.02 -8.73 0.47
CA PHE A 60 -2.43 -8.46 0.20
C PHE A 60 -2.71 -8.73 -1.28
N ILE A 61 -3.64 -9.64 -1.56
CA ILE A 61 -4.04 -10.02 -2.92
C ILE A 61 -5.40 -9.42 -3.22
N THR A 62 -5.49 -8.63 -4.28
CA THR A 62 -6.74 -7.96 -4.67
C THR A 62 -7.75 -8.97 -5.19
N HIS A 63 -7.33 -9.85 -6.10
CA HIS A 63 -8.16 -10.89 -6.71
C HIS A 63 -7.32 -12.06 -7.26
N LEU A 64 -7.98 -13.13 -7.71
CA LEU A 64 -7.32 -14.39 -8.09
C LEU A 64 -6.97 -14.53 -9.59
N HIS A 65 -6.84 -13.44 -10.34
CA HIS A 65 -6.27 -13.52 -11.69
C HIS A 65 -4.76 -13.76 -11.66
N GLY A 66 -4.28 -14.45 -12.69
CA GLY A 66 -2.90 -14.96 -12.73
C GLY A 66 -1.82 -13.88 -12.69
N ASP A 67 -2.07 -12.75 -13.33
CA ASP A 67 -1.21 -11.57 -13.34
C ASP A 67 -1.14 -10.86 -11.98
N HIS A 68 -1.92 -11.29 -10.98
CA HIS A 68 -1.85 -10.83 -9.60
C HIS A 68 -1.34 -11.89 -8.62
N ILE A 69 -1.34 -13.19 -8.97
CA ILE A 69 -1.01 -14.27 -8.02
C ILE A 69 0.10 -15.22 -8.45
N PHE A 70 0.40 -15.38 -9.75
CA PHE A 70 1.29 -16.44 -10.23
C PHE A 70 2.76 -16.29 -9.78
N GLY A 71 3.15 -15.13 -9.25
CA GLY A 71 4.45 -14.92 -8.62
C GLY A 71 4.57 -15.51 -7.22
N LEU A 72 3.45 -15.76 -6.52
CA LEU A 72 3.45 -16.16 -5.11
C LEU A 72 4.25 -17.43 -4.82
N PRO A 73 4.07 -18.58 -5.51
CA PRO A 73 4.79 -19.80 -5.18
C PRO A 73 6.31 -19.62 -5.25
N GLY A 74 6.78 -18.90 -6.28
CA GLY A 74 8.18 -18.56 -6.46
C GLY A 74 8.69 -17.59 -5.40
N PHE A 75 7.94 -16.53 -5.12
CA PHE A 75 8.28 -15.56 -4.08
C PHE A 75 8.42 -16.22 -2.70
N LEU A 76 7.43 -17.04 -2.31
CA LEU A 76 7.40 -17.72 -1.02
C LEU A 76 8.60 -18.69 -0.86
N SER A 77 8.91 -19.44 -1.91
CA SER A 77 10.05 -20.34 -1.96
C SER A 77 11.37 -19.58 -1.82
N SER A 78 11.53 -18.47 -2.56
CA SER A 78 12.72 -17.61 -2.50
C SER A 78 12.90 -16.94 -1.14
N ARG A 79 11.82 -16.49 -0.50
CA ARG A 79 11.87 -15.96 0.89
C ARG A 79 12.38 -17.01 1.87
N SER A 80 11.94 -18.27 1.72
CA SER A 80 12.40 -19.38 2.57
C SER A 80 13.88 -19.67 2.37
N PHE A 81 14.32 -19.72 1.12
CA PHE A 81 15.71 -20.00 0.77
C PHE A 81 16.68 -18.93 1.28
N GLN A 82 16.22 -17.69 1.41
CA GLN A 82 17.03 -16.56 1.91
C GLN A 82 17.02 -16.42 3.44
N GLY A 83 16.52 -17.42 4.16
CA GLY A 83 16.52 -17.46 5.63
C GLY A 83 15.49 -16.52 6.27
N GLY A 84 14.34 -16.31 5.63
CA GLY A 84 13.17 -15.79 6.33
C GLY A 84 12.59 -16.89 7.23
N ASP A 85 12.60 -16.68 8.53
CA ASP A 85 12.02 -17.54 9.57
C ASP A 85 10.81 -16.89 10.25
N GLU A 86 10.69 -15.57 10.17
CA GLU A 86 9.54 -14.83 10.68
C GLU A 86 8.22 -15.17 9.93
N PRO A 87 7.08 -15.22 10.67
CA PRO A 87 5.76 -15.44 10.09
C PRO A 87 5.43 -14.50 8.92
N LEU A 88 4.68 -15.02 7.96
CA LEU A 88 4.14 -14.24 6.83
C LEU A 88 2.62 -14.38 6.81
N THR A 89 1.90 -13.27 6.86
CA THR A 89 0.45 -13.25 6.73
C THR A 89 0.05 -12.91 5.30
N ILE A 90 -0.85 -13.69 4.71
CA ILE A 90 -1.36 -13.49 3.35
C ILE A 90 -2.87 -13.24 3.45
N PHE A 91 -3.26 -12.04 3.04
CA PHE A 91 -4.63 -11.59 2.94
C PHE A 91 -5.09 -11.75 1.49
N GLY A 92 -6.22 -12.38 1.26
CA GLY A 92 -6.80 -12.42 -0.08
C GLY A 92 -8.16 -13.12 -0.14
N PRO A 93 -8.76 -13.20 -1.33
CA PRO A 93 -10.07 -13.80 -1.52
C PRO A 93 -10.11 -15.29 -1.19
N GLN A 94 -11.33 -15.80 -1.02
CA GLN A 94 -11.61 -17.22 -0.89
C GLN A 94 -10.92 -18.04 -2.00
N GLY A 95 -10.23 -19.11 -1.61
CA GLY A 95 -9.52 -20.02 -2.53
C GLY A 95 -8.01 -19.77 -2.63
N LEU A 96 -7.50 -18.61 -2.20
CA LEU A 96 -6.07 -18.30 -2.23
C LEU A 96 -5.23 -19.28 -1.42
N GLN A 97 -5.65 -19.58 -0.18
CA GLN A 97 -4.96 -20.52 0.70
C GLN A 97 -4.84 -21.89 0.04
N GLN A 98 -5.96 -22.44 -0.45
CA GLN A 98 -6.00 -23.73 -1.11
C GLN A 98 -5.06 -23.78 -2.32
N TRP A 99 -5.07 -22.73 -3.15
CA TRP A 99 -4.22 -22.64 -4.34
C TRP A 99 -2.72 -22.65 -3.99
N ILE A 100 -2.30 -21.88 -2.98
CA ILE A 100 -0.90 -21.86 -2.51
C ILE A 100 -0.51 -23.22 -1.93
N GLU A 101 -1.31 -23.76 -1.01
CA GLU A 101 -1.02 -25.03 -0.34
C GLU A 101 -0.89 -26.18 -1.34
N GLN A 102 -1.81 -26.27 -2.32
CA GLN A 102 -1.76 -27.28 -3.37
C GLN A 102 -0.54 -27.13 -4.28
N THR A 103 -0.19 -25.89 -4.64
CA THR A 103 0.98 -25.63 -5.49
C THR A 103 2.28 -26.03 -4.80
N LEU A 104 2.45 -25.62 -3.53
CA LEU A 104 3.63 -25.98 -2.72
C LEU A 104 3.70 -27.48 -2.45
N ALA A 105 2.56 -28.14 -2.18
CA ALA A 105 2.50 -29.57 -1.97
C ALA A 105 2.90 -30.35 -3.24
N LEU A 106 2.40 -29.94 -4.41
CA LEU A 106 2.71 -30.58 -5.68
C LEU A 106 4.20 -30.43 -6.04
N SER A 107 4.80 -29.27 -5.79
CA SER A 107 6.24 -29.04 -6.02
C SER A 107 7.14 -29.63 -4.93
N LYS A 108 6.56 -30.20 -3.86
CA LYS A 108 7.28 -30.66 -2.65
C LYS A 108 8.11 -29.54 -2.00
N THR A 109 7.60 -28.31 -2.05
CA THR A 109 8.24 -27.17 -1.41
C THR A 109 7.91 -27.17 0.08
N HIS A 110 8.95 -27.11 0.91
CA HIS A 110 8.82 -26.94 2.35
C HIS A 110 9.33 -25.55 2.73
N LEU A 111 8.46 -24.73 3.33
CA LEU A 111 8.83 -23.40 3.81
C LEU A 111 9.43 -23.48 5.21
N THR A 112 10.44 -22.65 5.46
CA THR A 112 11.16 -22.53 6.75
C THR A 112 10.49 -21.57 7.73
N TYR A 113 9.33 -21.03 7.38
CA TYR A 113 8.58 -20.05 8.17
C TYR A 113 7.08 -20.37 8.10
N PRO A 114 6.30 -19.99 9.13
CA PRO A 114 4.87 -20.23 9.12
C PRO A 114 4.13 -19.25 8.19
N LEU A 115 3.19 -19.79 7.41
CA LEU A 115 2.20 -19.00 6.69
C LEU A 115 0.93 -18.87 7.51
N GLN A 116 0.38 -17.66 7.54
CA GLN A 116 -0.95 -17.38 8.07
C GLN A 116 -1.82 -16.84 6.93
N PHE A 117 -3.05 -17.32 6.84
CA PHE A 117 -4.00 -16.90 5.82
C PHE A 117 -5.16 -16.16 6.48
N VAL A 118 -5.55 -15.05 5.86
CA VAL A 118 -6.74 -14.29 6.24
C VAL A 118 -7.60 -14.12 4.99
N GLU A 119 -8.77 -14.75 5.00
CA GLU A 119 -9.76 -14.55 3.94
C GLU A 119 -10.38 -13.15 4.06
N VAL A 120 -10.24 -12.37 3.00
CA VAL A 120 -10.66 -10.96 2.96
C VAL A 120 -12.16 -10.86 2.78
N HIS A 121 -12.75 -9.94 3.54
CA HIS A 121 -14.15 -9.56 3.50
C HIS A 121 -14.26 -8.04 3.73
N GLU A 122 -15.44 -7.48 3.45
CA GLU A 122 -15.77 -6.08 3.72
C GLU A 122 -15.49 -5.70 5.19
N GLY A 123 -14.80 -4.56 5.39
CA GLY A 123 -14.48 -4.03 6.72
C GLY A 123 -13.01 -4.15 7.11
N ILE A 124 -12.73 -4.11 8.42
CA ILE A 124 -11.36 -4.15 8.95
C ILE A 124 -10.83 -5.59 8.89
N ILE A 125 -9.74 -5.79 8.16
CA ILE A 125 -9.08 -7.10 8.00
C ILE A 125 -7.80 -7.22 8.84
N TYR A 126 -7.23 -6.10 9.28
CA TYR A 126 -6.05 -6.05 10.12
C TYR A 126 -6.04 -4.77 10.95
N GLU A 127 -5.67 -4.88 12.23
CA GLU A 127 -5.44 -3.74 13.09
C GLU A 127 -4.36 -4.07 14.13
N ASP A 128 -3.41 -3.16 14.31
CA ASP A 128 -2.41 -3.18 15.37
C ASP A 128 -2.25 -1.78 16.01
N GLU A 129 -1.18 -1.55 16.77
CA GLU A 129 -0.90 -0.27 17.41
C GLU A 129 -0.45 0.85 16.44
N HIS A 130 -0.10 0.51 15.20
CA HIS A 130 0.43 1.43 14.19
C HIS A 130 -0.50 1.63 13.00
N PHE A 131 -1.26 0.61 12.60
CA PHE A 131 -2.05 0.61 11.38
C PHE A 131 -3.42 -0.03 11.56
N THR A 132 -4.37 0.46 10.79
CA THR A 132 -5.65 -0.21 10.49
C THR A 132 -5.69 -0.44 8.98
N VAL A 133 -6.04 -1.66 8.56
CA VAL A 133 -6.28 -2.00 7.16
C VAL A 133 -7.72 -2.45 7.01
N SER A 134 -8.46 -1.75 6.16
CA SER A 134 -9.81 -2.13 5.76
C SER A 134 -9.85 -2.52 4.29
N ALA A 135 -10.79 -3.40 3.94
CA ALA A 135 -11.04 -3.83 2.59
C ALA A 135 -12.49 -3.51 2.19
N SER A 136 -12.69 -3.24 0.90
CA SER A 136 -14.02 -3.16 0.30
C SER A 136 -14.05 -3.91 -1.03
N GLU A 137 -15.15 -4.60 -1.28
CA GLU A 137 -15.38 -5.36 -2.51
C GLU A 137 -15.63 -4.38 -3.67
N LEU A 138 -14.86 -4.57 -4.74
CA LEU A 138 -14.91 -3.76 -5.94
C LEU A 138 -15.69 -4.46 -7.05
N ARG A 139 -15.81 -3.80 -8.20
CA ARG A 139 -16.62 -4.32 -9.32
C ARG A 139 -15.72 -4.85 -10.43
N HIS A 140 -15.34 -6.12 -10.29
CA HIS A 140 -14.56 -6.85 -11.27
C HIS A 140 -15.28 -8.12 -11.76
N VAL A 141 -14.70 -8.85 -12.70
CA VAL A 141 -15.29 -10.08 -13.27
C VAL A 141 -15.21 -11.29 -12.34
N VAL A 142 -14.38 -11.20 -11.30
CA VAL A 142 -14.26 -12.13 -10.17
C VAL A 142 -14.27 -11.32 -8.87
N PRO A 143 -14.46 -11.94 -7.68
CA PRO A 143 -14.32 -11.23 -6.41
C PRO A 143 -12.98 -10.50 -6.34
N CYS A 144 -13.04 -9.19 -6.10
CA CYS A 144 -11.89 -8.30 -6.09
C CYS A 144 -12.04 -7.28 -4.96
N TYR A 145 -10.95 -6.96 -4.29
CA TYR A 145 -10.95 -6.04 -3.16
C TYR A 145 -9.98 -4.88 -3.38
N GLY A 146 -10.40 -3.71 -2.91
CA GLY A 146 -9.51 -2.59 -2.63
C GLY A 146 -9.10 -2.62 -1.16
N TYR A 147 -7.94 -2.06 -0.85
CA TYR A 147 -7.39 -1.95 0.49
C TYR A 147 -7.13 -0.51 0.87
N ARG A 148 -7.59 -0.11 2.05
CA ARG A 148 -7.28 1.18 2.69
C ARG A 148 -6.39 0.93 3.90
N ILE A 149 -5.20 1.51 3.87
CA ILE A 149 -4.18 1.46 4.91
C ILE A 149 -4.14 2.81 5.60
N GLU A 150 -4.46 2.81 6.88
CA GLU A 150 -4.44 4.00 7.72
C GLU A 150 -3.37 3.85 8.80
N GLN A 151 -2.36 4.71 8.76
CA GLN A 151 -1.45 4.85 9.88
C GLN A 151 -2.18 5.56 11.01
N LYS A 152 -2.09 5.02 12.23
CA LYS A 152 -2.58 5.68 13.43
C LYS A 152 -1.78 6.95 13.70
N ASP A 153 -2.44 7.94 14.31
CA ASP A 153 -1.82 9.22 14.61
C ASP A 153 -0.54 9.05 15.43
N LEU A 154 0.51 9.75 15.01
CA LEU A 154 1.80 9.70 15.67
C LEU A 154 1.80 10.66 16.86
N PRO A 155 2.40 10.25 17.99
CA PRO A 155 2.54 11.13 19.14
C PRO A 155 3.36 12.37 18.75
N GLY A 156 2.99 13.50 19.35
CA GLY A 156 3.72 14.75 19.15
C GLY A 156 5.18 14.64 19.56
N GLU A 157 6.02 15.43 18.92
CA GLU A 157 7.43 15.50 19.29
C GLU A 157 7.61 16.23 20.62
N LEU A 158 8.56 15.75 21.42
CA LEU A 158 8.95 16.42 22.66
C LEU A 158 9.78 17.66 22.31
N LEU A 159 9.27 18.82 22.67
CA LEU A 159 9.92 20.13 22.51
C LEU A 159 10.99 20.29 23.59
N MET A 160 12.17 19.73 23.32
CA MET A 160 13.30 19.66 24.26
C MET A 160 13.68 21.01 24.86
N GLU A 161 13.64 22.09 24.08
CA GLU A 161 13.95 23.44 24.56
C GLU A 161 12.92 23.94 25.58
N LYS A 162 11.62 23.68 25.35
CA LYS A 162 10.57 24.03 26.31
C LYS A 162 10.66 23.21 27.59
N ALA A 163 10.90 21.90 27.46
CA ALA A 163 11.08 21.03 28.62
C ALA A 163 12.28 21.47 29.48
N GLN A 164 13.40 21.83 28.85
CA GLN A 164 14.57 22.35 29.55
C GLN A 164 14.30 23.71 30.20
N ALA A 165 13.59 24.62 29.52
CA ALA A 165 13.22 25.91 30.07
C ALA A 165 12.30 25.80 31.31
N LEU A 166 11.52 24.72 31.41
CA LEU A 166 10.68 24.39 32.56
C LEU A 166 11.41 23.55 33.63
N GLY A 167 12.73 23.39 33.52
CA GLY A 167 13.55 22.72 34.54
C GLY A 167 13.50 21.18 34.47
N VAL A 168 12.94 20.58 33.41
CA VAL A 168 12.85 19.12 33.30
C VAL A 168 14.25 18.54 33.04
N PRO A 169 14.77 17.66 33.93
CA PRO A 169 16.07 17.06 33.74
C PRO A 169 16.04 16.02 32.61
N LYS A 170 17.19 15.81 31.97
CA LYS A 170 17.36 14.70 31.02
C LYS A 170 17.18 13.38 31.77
N GLY A 171 16.32 12.51 31.26
CA GLY A 171 16.07 11.20 31.86
C GLY A 171 14.63 10.71 31.72
N PRO A 172 14.18 9.79 32.58
CA PRO A 172 12.88 9.13 32.49
C PRO A 172 11.68 10.08 32.46
N LEU A 173 11.79 11.26 33.09
CA LEU A 173 10.74 12.28 33.13
C LEU A 173 10.38 12.82 31.74
N LEU A 174 11.35 12.96 30.85
CA LEU A 174 11.10 13.34 29.44
C LEU A 174 10.29 12.27 28.70
N GLY A 175 10.53 11.00 28.99
CA GLY A 175 9.77 9.88 28.44
C GLY A 175 8.32 9.86 28.92
N GLN A 176 8.08 10.19 30.19
CA GLN A 176 6.73 10.31 30.74
C GLN A 176 5.95 11.46 30.09
N LEU A 177 6.56 12.63 29.95
CA LEU A 177 5.98 13.76 29.23
C LEU A 177 5.66 13.41 27.78
N LYS A 178 6.60 12.77 27.06
CA LYS A 178 6.38 12.32 25.68
C LYS A 178 5.24 11.30 25.58
N ALA A 179 5.03 10.48 26.61
CA ALA A 179 3.91 9.55 26.70
C ALA A 179 2.58 10.21 27.13
N GLY A 180 2.53 11.55 27.20
CA GLY A 180 1.34 12.30 27.57
C GLY A 180 1.06 12.37 29.08
N LYS A 181 2.03 11.99 29.93
CA LYS A 181 1.89 12.04 31.39
C LYS A 181 2.50 13.32 31.94
N ASP A 182 1.72 14.03 32.75
CA ASP A 182 2.21 15.16 33.52
C ASP A 182 3.19 14.67 34.60
N ILE A 183 4.20 15.48 34.92
CA ILE A 183 5.23 15.15 35.90
C ILE A 183 5.31 16.22 36.99
N GLU A 184 5.76 15.81 38.16
CA GLU A 184 6.14 16.72 39.26
C GLU A 184 7.65 16.67 39.43
N LEU A 185 8.28 17.85 39.44
CA LEU A 185 9.71 18.00 39.69
C LEU A 185 10.01 17.96 41.19
N THR A 186 11.29 17.80 41.54
CA THR A 186 11.72 17.69 42.94
C THR A 186 11.45 18.94 43.78
N ASP A 187 11.22 20.09 43.13
CA ASP A 187 10.86 21.35 43.78
C ASP A 187 9.33 21.56 43.91
N GLY A 188 8.52 20.57 43.51
CA GLY A 188 7.05 20.62 43.51
C GLY A 188 6.44 21.27 42.27
N THR A 189 7.25 21.70 41.28
CA THR A 189 6.74 22.24 40.02
C THR A 189 6.09 21.13 39.19
N VAL A 190 4.83 21.33 38.79
CA VAL A 190 4.14 20.43 37.86
C VAL A 190 4.37 20.89 36.43
N VAL A 191 4.88 19.99 35.58
CA VAL A 191 5.05 20.23 34.15
C VAL A 191 4.03 19.38 33.40
N TYR A 192 3.16 20.03 32.63
CA TYR A 192 2.14 19.35 31.84
C TYR A 192 2.70 18.89 30.50
N ALA A 193 2.34 17.67 30.08
CA ALA A 193 2.78 17.12 28.80
C ALA A 193 2.40 18.02 27.61
N LYS A 194 1.19 18.60 27.64
CA LYS A 194 0.67 19.50 26.60
C LYS A 194 1.51 20.76 26.38
N ASP A 195 2.29 21.20 27.37
CA ASP A 195 3.08 22.44 27.28
C ASP A 195 4.42 22.19 26.58
N VAL A 196 4.89 20.94 26.58
CA VAL A 196 6.22 20.53 26.11
C VAL A 196 6.18 19.45 25.03
N VAL A 197 5.02 18.95 24.66
CA VAL A 197 4.82 18.03 23.54
C VAL A 197 4.00 18.74 22.47
N ALA A 198 4.45 18.67 21.22
CA ALA A 198 3.70 19.20 20.09
C ALA A 198 2.35 18.47 19.92
N SER A 199 1.45 19.00 19.10
CA SER A 199 0.24 18.26 18.73
C SER A 199 0.60 16.94 18.03
N SER A 200 -0.27 15.94 18.13
CA SER A 200 -0.13 14.71 17.36
C SER A 200 0.00 15.03 15.88
N LYS A 201 0.77 14.20 15.17
CA LYS A 201 0.88 14.26 13.71
C LYS A 201 -0.10 13.25 13.14
N LYS A 202 -0.99 13.71 12.27
CA LYS A 202 -1.93 12.83 11.59
C LYS A 202 -1.15 11.76 10.82
N GLY A 203 -1.54 10.49 10.97
CA GLY A 203 -0.99 9.41 10.17
C GLY A 203 -1.41 9.51 8.70
N PHE A 204 -0.67 8.87 7.81
CA PHE A 204 -1.03 8.85 6.39
C PHE A 204 -2.16 7.86 6.09
N THR A 205 -2.88 8.12 5.00
CA THR A 205 -3.85 7.18 4.42
C THR A 205 -3.44 6.81 2.99
N LEU A 206 -3.24 5.52 2.74
CA LEU A 206 -2.98 4.96 1.41
C LEU A 206 -4.15 4.06 1.01
N THR A 207 -4.77 4.31 -0.14
CA THR A 207 -5.79 3.42 -0.72
C THR A 207 -5.24 2.79 -1.99
N ILE A 208 -5.30 1.46 -2.07
CA ILE A 208 -4.84 0.65 -3.19
C ILE A 208 -6.06 -0.10 -3.72
N LEU A 209 -6.52 0.27 -4.91
CA LEU A 209 -7.66 -0.36 -5.54
C LEU A 209 -7.16 -1.46 -6.47
N GLY A 210 -7.74 -2.65 -6.34
CA GLY A 210 -7.58 -3.71 -7.32
C GLY A 210 -8.27 -3.39 -8.63
N ASP A 211 -8.26 -4.35 -9.54
CA ASP A 211 -8.93 -4.24 -10.82
C ASP A 211 -10.42 -4.02 -10.61
N THR A 212 -10.96 -2.99 -11.25
CA THR A 212 -12.36 -2.60 -11.09
C THR A 212 -12.77 -1.67 -12.21
N LYS A 213 -14.04 -1.77 -12.63
CA LYS A 213 -14.70 -0.65 -13.30
C LYS A 213 -15.05 0.45 -12.30
N TYR A 214 -15.42 1.62 -12.79
CA TYR A 214 -15.92 2.69 -11.92
C TYR A 214 -17.01 2.16 -10.98
N CYS A 215 -16.84 2.41 -9.68
CA CYS A 215 -17.78 1.97 -8.65
C CYS A 215 -17.79 2.94 -7.45
N PRO A 216 -18.96 3.19 -6.82
CA PRO A 216 -19.05 4.04 -5.62
C PRO A 216 -18.27 3.51 -4.41
N GLU A 217 -18.07 2.20 -4.35
CA GLU A 217 -17.31 1.52 -3.30
C GLU A 217 -15.84 1.98 -3.33
N ALA A 218 -15.23 2.10 -4.53
CA ALA A 218 -13.89 2.67 -4.69
C ALA A 218 -13.78 4.11 -4.19
N VAL A 219 -14.79 4.95 -4.45
CA VAL A 219 -14.85 6.34 -3.95
C VAL A 219 -14.93 6.36 -2.43
N SER A 220 -15.78 5.51 -1.86
CA SER A 220 -16.02 5.44 -0.41
C SER A 220 -14.77 4.95 0.33
N LEU A 221 -14.10 3.92 -0.19
CA LEU A 221 -12.86 3.39 0.38
C LEU A 221 -11.72 4.43 0.30
N ALA A 222 -11.65 5.18 -0.80
CA ALA A 222 -10.64 6.22 -1.02
C ALA A 222 -10.91 7.54 -0.29
N ASN A 223 -12.03 7.67 0.43
CA ASN A 223 -12.47 8.95 1.00
C ASN A 223 -11.38 9.61 1.88
N GLY A 224 -11.00 10.83 1.50
CA GLY A 224 -9.97 11.64 2.16
C GLY A 224 -8.58 11.02 2.19
N ALA A 225 -8.26 10.06 1.30
CA ALA A 225 -6.96 9.40 1.28
C ALA A 225 -5.84 10.36 0.84
N ASP A 226 -4.65 10.19 1.41
CA ASP A 226 -3.49 10.95 0.95
C ASP A 226 -3.07 10.48 -0.44
N ILE A 227 -3.08 9.17 -0.67
CA ILE A 227 -2.68 8.58 -1.95
C ILE A 227 -3.72 7.53 -2.33
N VAL A 228 -4.21 7.61 -3.57
CA VAL A 228 -4.99 6.58 -4.22
C VAL A 228 -4.15 5.96 -5.33
N ILE A 229 -4.01 4.65 -5.32
CA ILE A 229 -3.47 3.86 -6.42
C ILE A 229 -4.66 3.20 -7.10
N HIS A 230 -4.88 3.50 -8.37
CA HIS A 230 -6.04 3.02 -9.12
C HIS A 230 -5.59 2.43 -10.45
N GLU A 231 -6.23 1.33 -10.86
CA GLU A 231 -6.06 0.81 -12.21
C GLU A 231 -6.51 1.82 -13.27
N ALA A 232 -5.79 1.86 -14.38
CA ALA A 232 -6.11 2.66 -15.55
C ALA A 232 -5.80 1.82 -16.79
N THR A 233 -6.47 0.69 -16.91
CA THR A 233 -6.24 -0.28 -17.99
C THR A 233 -6.51 0.35 -19.36
N PHE A 234 -7.42 1.33 -19.41
CA PHE A 234 -7.92 1.97 -20.62
C PHE A 234 -7.80 3.51 -20.58
N ASP A 235 -7.99 4.15 -21.74
CA ASP A 235 -8.06 5.61 -21.87
C ASP A 235 -9.52 6.08 -21.97
N GLY A 236 -9.78 7.38 -21.82
CA GLY A 236 -11.14 7.94 -21.86
C GLY A 236 -11.94 7.63 -23.13
N THR A 237 -11.26 7.29 -24.24
CA THR A 237 -11.93 6.93 -25.51
C THR A 237 -12.53 5.52 -25.52
N THR A 238 -12.16 4.67 -24.55
CA THR A 238 -12.51 3.25 -24.51
C THR A 238 -13.36 2.86 -23.28
N THR A 239 -14.15 3.80 -22.75
CA THR A 239 -14.99 3.62 -21.54
C THR A 239 -15.88 2.37 -21.61
N ASP A 240 -16.64 2.17 -22.69
CA ASP A 240 -17.53 1.00 -22.83
C ASP A 240 -16.75 -0.32 -22.86
N LEU A 241 -15.55 -0.31 -23.45
CA LEU A 241 -14.68 -1.48 -23.50
C LEU A 241 -14.15 -1.82 -22.11
N ALA A 242 -13.72 -0.81 -21.35
CA ALA A 242 -13.22 -0.97 -19.99
C ALA A 242 -14.26 -1.63 -19.08
N ALA A 243 -15.47 -1.09 -19.06
CA ALA A 243 -16.56 -1.58 -18.21
C ALA A 243 -16.95 -3.05 -18.52
N ASN A 244 -16.90 -3.46 -19.79
CA ASN A 244 -17.22 -4.84 -20.20
C ASN A 244 -16.20 -5.87 -19.70
N TYR A 245 -14.94 -5.48 -19.51
CA TYR A 245 -13.91 -6.34 -18.92
C TYR A 245 -13.75 -6.13 -17.40
N GLY A 246 -14.59 -5.29 -16.78
CA GLY A 246 -14.51 -4.99 -15.35
C GLY A 246 -13.32 -4.10 -14.98
N HIS A 247 -12.91 -3.21 -15.90
CA HIS A 247 -11.77 -2.30 -15.73
C HIS A 247 -12.18 -0.83 -15.85
N SER A 248 -11.26 0.06 -15.47
CA SER A 248 -11.43 1.51 -15.51
C SER A 248 -10.57 2.18 -16.57
N THR A 249 -11.01 3.36 -16.97
CA THR A 249 -10.21 4.32 -17.74
C THR A 249 -9.38 5.21 -16.80
N ASN A 250 -8.31 5.82 -17.33
CA ASN A 250 -7.55 6.89 -16.66
C ASN A 250 -8.43 8.04 -16.16
N VAL A 251 -9.45 8.42 -16.93
CA VAL A 251 -10.39 9.49 -16.58
C VAL A 251 -11.34 9.05 -15.46
N GLU A 252 -11.78 7.79 -15.44
CA GLU A 252 -12.58 7.25 -14.34
C GLU A 252 -11.77 7.16 -13.04
N ALA A 253 -10.52 6.69 -13.11
CA ALA A 253 -9.60 6.71 -11.97
C ALA A 253 -9.43 8.13 -11.39
N ALA A 254 -9.25 9.13 -12.26
CA ALA A 254 -9.18 10.54 -11.88
C ALA A 254 -10.48 11.05 -11.23
N LYS A 255 -11.65 10.64 -11.75
CA LYS A 255 -12.95 10.97 -11.15
C LYS A 255 -13.11 10.34 -9.76
N VAL A 256 -12.66 9.10 -9.57
CA VAL A 256 -12.70 8.44 -8.25
C VAL A 256 -11.86 9.22 -7.24
N ALA A 257 -10.62 9.56 -7.59
CA ALA A 257 -9.74 10.35 -6.71
C ALA A 257 -10.32 11.74 -6.39
N GLN A 258 -10.87 12.43 -7.41
CA GLN A 258 -11.52 13.73 -7.24
C GLN A 258 -12.74 13.64 -6.30
N GLN A 259 -13.64 12.68 -6.53
CA GLN A 259 -14.85 12.49 -5.73
C GLN A 259 -14.54 12.07 -4.29
N ALA A 260 -13.48 11.28 -4.11
CA ALA A 260 -13.01 10.87 -2.80
C ALA A 260 -12.33 12.01 -2.04
N GLY A 261 -11.99 13.13 -2.68
CA GLY A 261 -11.21 14.20 -2.07
C GLY A 261 -9.79 13.74 -1.69
N ALA A 262 -9.19 12.88 -2.52
CA ALA A 262 -7.83 12.41 -2.31
C ALA A 262 -6.80 13.51 -2.57
N ASN A 263 -5.60 13.40 -2.00
CA ASN A 263 -4.51 14.36 -2.26
C ASN A 263 -3.72 14.02 -3.53
N TYR A 264 -3.48 12.73 -3.80
CA TYR A 264 -2.68 12.25 -4.93
C TYR A 264 -3.28 11.00 -5.58
N LEU A 265 -3.12 10.87 -6.90
CA LEU A 265 -3.52 9.70 -7.68
C LEU A 265 -2.31 9.12 -8.42
N LEU A 266 -2.08 7.83 -8.25
CA LEU A 266 -1.11 7.05 -9.02
C LEU A 266 -1.86 6.09 -9.96
N LEU A 267 -1.73 6.30 -11.27
CA LEU A 267 -2.31 5.42 -12.28
C LEU A 267 -1.44 4.17 -12.44
N ASN A 268 -2.03 3.00 -12.24
CA ASN A 268 -1.37 1.70 -12.32
C ASN A 268 -2.11 0.75 -13.27
N HIS A 269 -1.58 -0.45 -13.50
CA HIS A 269 -2.22 -1.50 -14.30
C HIS A 269 -2.56 -1.05 -15.73
N LEU A 270 -1.54 -0.64 -16.49
CA LEU A 270 -1.70 -0.09 -17.82
C LEU A 270 -1.69 -1.20 -18.88
N SER A 271 -2.62 -1.14 -19.83
CA SER A 271 -2.61 -2.05 -20.98
C SER A 271 -1.39 -1.83 -21.86
N ALA A 272 -0.74 -2.92 -22.28
CA ALA A 272 0.39 -2.93 -23.22
C ALA A 272 0.07 -2.32 -24.60
N ARG A 273 -1.20 -1.99 -24.88
CA ARG A 273 -1.60 -1.25 -26.10
C ARG A 273 -1.06 0.18 -26.12
N PHE A 274 -0.83 0.79 -24.96
CA PHE A 274 -0.35 2.16 -24.86
C PHE A 274 1.17 2.17 -24.93
N LEU A 275 1.69 2.72 -26.01
CA LEU A 275 3.11 2.82 -26.26
C LEU A 275 3.68 4.06 -25.55
N PRO A 276 5.01 4.18 -25.37
CA PRO A 276 5.61 5.31 -24.66
C PRO A 276 5.21 6.70 -25.18
N HIS A 277 4.86 6.83 -26.46
CA HIS A 277 4.41 8.09 -27.05
C HIS A 277 2.95 8.44 -26.73
N ASP A 278 2.13 7.47 -26.31
CA ASP A 278 0.74 7.70 -25.91
C ASP A 278 0.64 8.19 -24.45
N LEU A 279 1.61 7.78 -23.61
CA LEU A 279 1.59 8.03 -22.17
C LEU A 279 1.51 9.52 -21.76
N PRO A 280 2.16 10.48 -22.45
CA PRO A 280 2.01 11.90 -22.12
C PRO A 280 0.56 12.39 -22.27
N LYS A 281 -0.13 11.97 -23.33
CA LYS A 281 -1.54 12.30 -23.52
C LYS A 281 -2.42 11.58 -22.50
N PHE A 282 -2.15 10.29 -22.28
CA PHE A 282 -2.85 9.47 -21.30
C PHE A 282 -2.80 10.10 -19.89
N LEU A 283 -1.65 10.65 -19.49
CA LEU A 283 -1.52 11.35 -18.23
C LEU A 283 -2.24 12.71 -18.25
N ALA A 284 -2.11 13.48 -19.33
CA ALA A 284 -2.75 14.79 -19.45
C ALA A 284 -4.28 14.69 -19.32
N ASP A 285 -4.91 13.71 -19.99
CA ASP A 285 -6.36 13.50 -19.94
C ASP A 285 -6.86 13.23 -18.50
N ALA A 286 -6.07 12.52 -17.69
CA ALA A 286 -6.39 12.31 -16.26
C ALA A 286 -6.15 13.57 -15.42
N GLN A 287 -5.08 14.32 -15.71
CA GLN A 287 -4.73 15.57 -15.02
C GLN A 287 -5.73 16.70 -15.27
N GLU A 288 -6.45 16.69 -16.40
CA GLU A 288 -7.57 17.60 -16.64
C GLU A 288 -8.69 17.44 -15.61
N VAL A 289 -8.90 16.22 -15.11
CA VAL A 289 -9.91 15.92 -14.07
C VAL A 289 -9.31 16.07 -12.68
N PHE A 290 -8.12 15.52 -12.46
CA PHE A 290 -7.45 15.52 -11.17
C PHE A 290 -5.96 15.88 -11.33
N PRO A 291 -5.57 17.15 -11.13
CA PRO A 291 -4.22 17.62 -11.47
C PRO A 291 -3.07 16.90 -10.75
N GLN A 292 -3.28 16.41 -9.52
CA GLN A 292 -2.28 15.67 -8.73
C GLN A 292 -2.21 14.19 -9.13
N THR A 293 -2.22 13.91 -10.43
CA THR A 293 -2.13 12.56 -11.01
C THR A 293 -0.73 12.30 -11.54
N PHE A 294 -0.22 11.09 -11.29
CA PHE A 294 1.06 10.61 -11.75
C PHE A 294 0.93 9.24 -12.42
N LEU A 295 1.78 8.99 -13.40
CA LEU A 295 1.89 7.69 -14.04
C LEU A 295 2.92 6.83 -13.32
N THR A 296 2.59 5.57 -13.07
CA THR A 296 3.55 4.61 -12.52
C THR A 296 4.35 3.96 -13.65
N SER A 297 5.53 3.44 -13.32
CA SER A 297 6.32 2.58 -14.19
C SER A 297 7.00 1.53 -13.34
N ASP A 298 7.40 0.42 -13.96
CA ASP A 298 8.23 -0.55 -13.26
C ASP A 298 9.47 0.14 -12.69
N GLN A 299 9.81 -0.24 -11.46
CA GLN A 299 10.89 0.31 -10.65
C GLN A 299 10.74 1.77 -10.22
N SER A 300 9.62 2.44 -10.51
CA SER A 300 9.38 3.77 -9.95
C SER A 300 9.17 3.69 -8.44
N VAL A 301 9.71 4.70 -7.74
CA VAL A 301 9.58 4.83 -6.29
C VAL A 301 8.98 6.18 -5.98
N PHE A 302 7.86 6.18 -5.28
CA PHE A 302 7.25 7.39 -4.72
C PHE A 302 7.44 7.39 -3.20
N SER A 303 7.84 8.50 -2.63
CA SER A 303 8.06 8.65 -1.20
C SER A 303 7.02 9.59 -0.60
N TRP A 304 6.39 9.15 0.48
CA TRP A 304 5.50 9.99 1.28
C TRP A 304 6.25 10.51 2.50
N ASN A 305 6.50 11.82 2.51
CA ASN A 305 7.22 12.52 3.57
C ASN A 305 6.57 13.87 3.85
N ASN A 306 6.31 14.18 5.13
CA ASN A 306 5.77 15.48 5.55
C ASN A 306 4.54 15.94 4.74
N ASN A 307 3.57 15.04 4.57
CA ASN A 307 2.32 15.27 3.83
C ASN A 307 2.52 15.62 2.35
N LYS A 308 3.60 15.13 1.74
CA LYS A 308 3.89 15.33 0.32
C LYS A 308 4.36 14.03 -0.31
N LEU A 309 3.87 13.79 -1.52
CA LEU A 309 4.35 12.75 -2.41
C LEU A 309 5.47 13.31 -3.29
N THR A 310 6.60 12.59 -3.34
CA THR A 310 7.78 12.93 -4.16
C THR A 310 8.27 11.73 -4.93
#